data_AF-A0A914N0C2-F1
#
_entry.id   AF-A0A914N0C2-F1
#
_cell.length_a   1.000
_cell.length_b   1.000
_cell.length_c   1.000
_cell.angle_alpha   90.00
_cell.angle_beta   90.00
_cell.angle_gamma   90.00
#
_symmetry.space_group_name_H-M   'P 1'
#
loop_
_entity.id
_entity.type
_entity.pdbx_description
1 polymer ?
#
loop_
_entity_poly.entity_id
_entity_poly.type
_entity_poly.pdbx_seq_one_letter_code
_entity_poly.pdbx_strand_id
1 'polypeptide(L)'
;MLDLGLLQSPTFLVLAISGFLTLFCFFVPFAFIGELAANKISSTTTTTNNFNKNETHNLNNSESGSASQLLLVLLGLFNVVGRVLCGYISDHPKVDPLIVSNIALIIGGIATAFAPLLNQLWMFAIYCFPFAFGAASFAALRSIICVELLGIERLSSAFGMLMLFMGIAALFGPPFAKLLKNFTGSYGLSFHIMGIMMVVSGAMCIPLRKINVWEERKNKIKKFGQTKNEKENNDDENMPELQPLN
;
A
#
# COMPACT_ATOMS: atom_id res chain seq x y z
N MET A 1 8.37 18.90 -16.33
CA MET A 1 9.44 18.93 -15.31
C MET A 1 8.81 18.56 -13.98
N LEU A 2 9.46 17.74 -13.14
CA LEU A 2 8.91 17.30 -11.86
C LEU A 2 8.55 18.49 -10.98
N ASP A 3 7.30 18.57 -10.53
CA ASP A 3 6.83 19.64 -9.67
C ASP A 3 7.16 19.31 -8.21
N LEU A 4 8.37 19.68 -7.78
CA LEU A 4 8.86 19.47 -6.41
C LEU A 4 8.00 20.19 -5.35
N GLY A 5 7.14 21.15 -5.75
CA GLY A 5 6.16 21.76 -4.86
C GLY A 5 5.14 20.75 -4.31
N LEU A 6 4.97 19.59 -4.94
CA LEU A 6 4.15 18.49 -4.43
C LEU A 6 4.70 17.90 -3.13
N LEU A 7 6.03 17.88 -2.93
CA LEU A 7 6.64 17.34 -1.71
C LEU A 7 6.33 18.17 -0.47
N GLN A 8 5.93 19.43 -0.64
CA GLN A 8 5.51 20.31 0.45
C GLN A 8 4.05 20.09 0.85
N SER A 9 3.26 19.37 0.05
CA SER A 9 1.87 19.04 0.38
C SER A 9 1.83 17.96 1.47
N PRO A 10 1.22 18.23 2.64
CA PRO A 10 1.03 17.21 3.66
C PRO A 10 0.19 16.03 3.16
N THR A 11 -0.80 16.27 2.28
CA THR A 11 -1.60 15.20 1.66
C THR A 11 -0.72 14.28 0.81
N PHE A 12 0.13 14.85 -0.04
CA PHE A 12 1.07 14.07 -0.83
C PHE A 12 2.07 13.29 0.05
N LEU A 13 2.59 13.90 1.10
CA LEU A 13 3.59 13.29 1.98
C LEU A 13 3.01 12.10 2.75
N VAL A 14 1.80 12.23 3.31
CA VAL A 14 1.11 11.11 3.98
C VAL A 14 0.81 10.00 2.98
N LEU A 15 0.35 10.35 1.77
CA LEU A 15 0.12 9.38 0.71
C LEU A 15 1.42 8.66 0.34
N ALA A 16 2.53 9.37 0.13
CA ALA A 16 3.83 8.82 -0.21
C ALA A 16 4.40 7.90 0.87
N ILE A 17 4.34 8.31 2.14
CA ILE A 17 4.83 7.50 3.27
C ILE A 17 4.01 6.22 3.42
N SER A 18 2.68 6.30 3.32
CA SER A 18 1.85 5.09 3.33
C SER A 18 2.14 4.20 2.11
N GLY A 19 2.34 4.78 0.93
CA GLY A 19 2.73 4.02 -0.27
C GLY A 19 4.05 3.28 -0.08
N PHE A 20 5.05 3.96 0.50
CA PHE A 20 6.33 3.39 0.87
C PHE A 20 6.15 2.22 1.84
N LEU A 21 5.43 2.43 2.94
CA LEU A 21 5.23 1.40 3.97
C LEU A 21 4.48 0.18 3.43
N THR A 22 3.44 0.41 2.61
CA THR A 22 2.69 -0.67 1.95
C THR A 22 3.62 -1.52 1.09
N LEU A 23 4.40 -0.90 0.20
CA LEU A 23 5.28 -1.62 -0.75
C LEU A 23 6.48 -2.29 -0.09
N PHE A 24 6.96 -1.72 1.01
CA PHE A 24 7.99 -2.35 1.84
C PHE A 24 7.52 -3.73 2.34
N CYS A 25 6.26 -3.85 2.74
CA CYS A 25 5.70 -5.10 3.27
C CYS A 25 5.16 -6.02 2.18
N PHE A 26 4.64 -5.45 1.11
CA PHE A 26 3.84 -6.13 0.11
C PHE A 26 4.52 -7.32 -0.56
N PHE A 27 5.78 -7.15 -0.95
CA PHE A 27 6.51 -8.18 -1.69
C PHE A 27 6.89 -9.38 -0.84
N VAL A 28 6.86 -9.25 0.49
CA VAL A 28 7.29 -10.29 1.42
C VAL A 28 6.33 -11.49 1.37
N PRO A 29 5.00 -11.33 1.51
CA PRO A 29 4.08 -12.46 1.33
C PRO A 29 4.13 -13.04 -0.08
N PHE A 30 4.21 -12.22 -1.13
CA PHE A 30 4.34 -12.72 -2.50
C PHE A 30 5.58 -13.60 -2.69
N ALA A 31 6.71 -13.23 -2.11
CA ALA A 31 7.96 -13.96 -2.30
C ALA A 31 8.09 -15.20 -1.39
N PHE A 32 7.60 -15.15 -0.14
CA PHE A 32 7.97 -16.12 0.89
C PHE A 32 6.81 -16.95 1.43
N ILE A 33 5.56 -16.75 0.97
CA ILE A 33 4.41 -17.53 1.48
C ILE A 33 4.55 -19.03 1.18
N GLY A 34 5.12 -19.38 0.02
CA GLY A 34 5.38 -20.76 -0.35
C GLY A 34 6.38 -21.44 0.60
N GLU A 35 7.49 -20.76 0.91
CA GLU A 35 8.47 -21.23 1.90
C GLU A 35 7.84 -21.34 3.30
N LEU A 36 6.99 -20.39 3.70
CA LEU A 36 6.29 -20.45 4.98
C LEU A 36 5.36 -21.67 5.07
N ALA A 37 4.56 -21.91 4.02
CA ALA A 37 3.66 -23.05 3.95
C ALA A 37 4.41 -24.38 3.94
N ALA A 38 5.46 -24.50 3.12
CA ALA A 38 6.30 -25.70 3.02
C ALA A 38 6.93 -26.08 4.37
N ASN A 39 7.49 -25.09 5.09
CA ASN A 39 8.09 -25.31 6.40
C ASN A 39 7.05 -25.81 7.44
N LYS A 40 5.84 -25.25 7.42
CA LYS A 40 4.76 -25.63 8.33
C LYS A 40 4.18 -27.02 8.03
N ILE A 41 3.93 -27.32 6.75
CA ILE A 41 3.39 -28.62 6.33
C ILE A 41 4.38 -29.74 6.61
N SER A 42 5.68 -29.50 6.38
CA SER A 42 6.75 -30.46 6.69
C SER A 42 6.86 -30.77 8.18
N SER A 43 6.70 -29.75 9.03
CA SER A 43 6.72 -29.93 10.49
C SER A 43 5.53 -30.74 11.03
N THR A 44 4.36 -30.65 10.38
CA THR A 44 3.17 -31.42 10.77
C THR A 44 3.31 -32.90 10.39
N THR A 45 3.87 -33.19 9.22
CA THR A 45 4.02 -34.56 8.69
C THR A 45 5.08 -35.38 9.43
N THR A 46 6.13 -34.73 9.95
CA THR A 46 7.25 -35.40 10.65
C THR A 46 6.81 -36.05 11.97
N THR A 47 5.77 -35.54 12.63
CA THR A 47 5.25 -36.12 13.88
C THR A 47 4.55 -37.48 13.66
N THR A 48 4.13 -37.80 12.42
CA THR A 48 3.33 -38.99 12.13
C THR A 48 4.16 -40.16 11.57
N ASN A 49 5.27 -39.90 10.87
CA ASN A 49 6.04 -40.94 10.18
C ASN A 49 7.52 -40.95 10.60
N ASN A 50 7.83 -41.68 11.68
CA ASN A 50 9.21 -41.98 12.12
C ASN A 50 9.87 -43.15 11.35
N PHE A 51 9.37 -43.53 10.17
CA PHE A 51 9.94 -44.59 9.34
C PHE A 51 10.32 -44.01 7.96
N ASN A 52 11.60 -44.08 7.60
CA ASN A 52 12.19 -43.77 6.28
C ASN A 52 12.50 -42.27 6.00
N LYS A 53 13.63 -41.81 6.52
CA LYS A 53 14.17 -40.43 6.45
C LYS A 53 14.90 -40.09 5.12
N ASN A 54 15.08 -41.06 4.22
CA ASN A 54 16.04 -40.97 3.11
C ASN A 54 15.37 -40.81 1.74
N GLU A 55 14.20 -41.43 1.52
CA GLU A 55 13.42 -41.31 0.27
C GLU A 55 12.40 -40.16 0.31
N THR A 56 11.97 -39.77 1.52
CA THR A 56 11.06 -38.64 1.75
C THR A 56 11.67 -37.29 1.37
N HIS A 57 12.99 -37.14 1.43
CA HIS A 57 13.64 -35.85 1.19
C HIS A 57 13.54 -35.35 -0.27
N ASN A 58 13.37 -36.25 -1.25
CA ASN A 58 13.22 -35.87 -2.67
C ASN A 58 11.75 -35.65 -3.08
N LEU A 59 10.80 -36.40 -2.51
CA LEU A 59 9.36 -36.17 -2.72
C LEU A 59 8.91 -34.87 -2.04
N ASN A 60 9.38 -34.60 -0.81
CA ASN A 60 9.02 -33.39 -0.07
C ASN A 60 9.44 -32.10 -0.79
N ASN A 61 10.56 -32.10 -1.51
CA ASN A 61 11.02 -30.96 -2.29
C ASN A 61 10.13 -30.69 -3.53
N SER A 62 9.63 -31.74 -4.18
CA SER A 62 8.70 -31.61 -5.33
C SER A 62 7.29 -31.21 -4.87
N GLU A 63 6.79 -31.78 -3.78
CA GLU A 63 5.48 -31.42 -3.22
C GLU A 63 5.47 -30.01 -2.60
N SER A 64 6.55 -29.62 -1.91
CA SER A 64 6.71 -28.25 -1.38
C SER A 64 6.82 -27.21 -2.50
N GLY A 65 7.48 -27.55 -3.60
CA GLY A 65 7.52 -26.73 -4.82
C GLY A 65 6.13 -26.57 -5.43
N SER A 66 5.36 -27.65 -5.52
CA SER A 66 4.00 -27.66 -6.08
C SER A 66 3.02 -26.84 -5.24
N ALA A 67 3.07 -26.95 -3.91
CA ALA A 67 2.26 -26.14 -3.00
C ALA A 67 2.57 -24.64 -3.12
N SER A 68 3.85 -24.28 -3.19
CA SER A 68 4.29 -22.90 -3.36
C SER A 68 3.79 -22.30 -4.67
N GLN A 69 3.89 -23.05 -5.77
CA GLN A 69 3.40 -22.64 -7.09
C GLN A 69 1.88 -22.44 -7.08
N LEU A 70 1.14 -23.35 -6.46
CA LEU A 70 -0.32 -23.25 -6.35
C LEU A 70 -0.75 -21.98 -5.60
N LEU A 71 -0.09 -21.65 -4.49
CA LEU A 71 -0.38 -20.42 -3.74
C LEU A 71 -0.06 -19.16 -4.54
N LEU A 72 1.04 -19.15 -5.31
CA LEU A 72 1.38 -18.04 -6.19
C LEU A 72 0.35 -17.84 -7.30
N VAL A 73 -0.13 -18.93 -7.91
CA VAL A 73 -1.20 -18.89 -8.92
C VAL A 73 -2.49 -18.36 -8.32
N LEU A 74 -2.89 -18.82 -7.13
CA LEU A 74 -4.07 -18.30 -6.43
C LEU A 74 -3.95 -16.81 -6.09
N LEU A 75 -2.79 -16.36 -5.61
CA LEU A 75 -2.51 -14.95 -5.36
C LEU A 75 -2.66 -14.12 -6.64
N GLY A 76 -2.12 -14.59 -7.76
CA GLY A 76 -2.25 -13.93 -9.06
C GLY A 76 -3.71 -13.85 -9.53
N LEU A 77 -4.43 -14.96 -9.47
CA LEU A 77 -5.84 -15.03 -9.85
C LEU A 77 -6.70 -14.08 -9.01
N PHE A 78 -6.59 -14.15 -7.68
CA PHE A 78 -7.33 -13.28 -6.78
C PHE A 78 -6.90 -11.82 -6.90
N ASN A 79 -5.67 -11.52 -7.31
CA ASN A 79 -5.26 -10.15 -7.59
C ASN A 79 -6.01 -9.59 -8.80
N VAL A 80 -6.07 -10.35 -9.90
CA VAL A 80 -6.79 -9.93 -11.11
C VAL A 80 -8.28 -9.76 -10.83
N VAL A 81 -8.91 -10.76 -10.21
CA VAL A 81 -10.33 -10.70 -9.82
C VAL A 81 -10.58 -9.55 -8.85
N GLY A 82 -9.70 -9.38 -7.86
CA GLY A 82 -9.78 -8.30 -6.89
C GLY A 82 -9.72 -6.92 -7.52
N ARG A 83 -8.93 -6.73 -8.60
CA ARG A 83 -8.83 -5.43 -9.31
C ARG A 83 -10.13 -5.06 -10.00
N VAL A 84 -10.77 -6.04 -10.63
CA VAL A 84 -12.08 -5.85 -11.28
C VAL A 84 -13.14 -5.54 -10.23
N LEU A 85 -13.18 -6.30 -9.13
CA LEU A 85 -14.15 -6.11 -8.05
C LEU A 85 -13.98 -4.75 -7.36
N CYS A 86 -12.75 -4.37 -6.99
CA CYS A 86 -12.52 -3.12 -6.26
C CYS A 86 -12.74 -1.89 -7.15
N GLY A 87 -12.41 -1.98 -8.45
CA GLY A 87 -12.75 -0.95 -9.44
C GLY A 87 -14.25 -0.75 -9.52
N TYR A 88 -15.00 -1.84 -9.75
CA TYR A 88 -16.46 -1.79 -9.80
C TYR A 88 -17.10 -1.23 -8.52
N ILE A 89 -16.60 -1.62 -7.34
CA ILE A 89 -17.10 -1.10 -6.05
C ILE A 89 -16.82 0.40 -5.91
N SER A 90 -15.67 0.86 -6.40
CA SER A 90 -15.22 2.25 -6.26
C SER A 90 -15.84 3.19 -7.29
N ASP A 91 -16.35 2.66 -8.40
CA ASP A 91 -17.10 3.44 -9.40
C ASP A 91 -18.49 3.85 -8.89
N HIS A 92 -18.97 3.28 -7.78
CA HIS A 92 -20.25 3.64 -7.21
C HIS A 92 -20.20 5.04 -6.56
N PRO A 93 -21.13 5.97 -6.88
CA PRO A 93 -21.04 7.39 -6.48
C PRO A 93 -21.12 7.66 -4.97
N LYS A 94 -21.50 6.67 -4.17
CA LYS A 94 -21.55 6.75 -2.69
C LYS A 94 -20.33 6.15 -1.99
N VAL A 95 -19.39 5.59 -2.75
CA VAL A 95 -18.25 4.86 -2.20
C VAL A 95 -16.99 5.67 -2.40
N ASP A 96 -16.23 5.84 -1.33
CA ASP A 96 -14.94 6.53 -1.37
C ASP A 96 -13.83 5.50 -1.71
N PRO A 97 -13.12 5.63 -2.86
CA PRO A 97 -12.05 4.72 -3.25
C PRO A 97 -10.94 4.62 -2.19
N LEU A 98 -10.69 5.70 -1.44
CA LEU A 98 -9.72 5.73 -0.35
C LEU A 98 -10.14 4.78 0.78
N ILE A 99 -11.42 4.79 1.15
CA ILE A 99 -11.95 3.95 2.24
C ILE A 99 -11.91 2.48 1.82
N VAL A 100 -12.32 2.17 0.58
CA VAL A 100 -12.25 0.81 0.03
C VAL A 100 -10.82 0.28 0.08
N SER A 101 -9.87 1.08 -0.41
CA SER A 101 -8.44 0.72 -0.40
C SER A 101 -7.91 0.49 1.02
N ASN A 102 -8.23 1.40 1.96
CA ASN A 102 -7.75 1.31 3.34
C ASN A 102 -8.32 0.09 4.08
N ILE A 103 -9.61 -0.18 3.94
CA ILE A 103 -10.26 -1.35 4.56
C ILE A 103 -9.65 -2.64 4.00
N ALA A 104 -9.48 -2.73 2.68
CA ALA A 104 -8.89 -3.89 2.03
C ALA A 104 -7.44 -4.11 2.48
N LEU A 105 -6.64 -3.05 2.62
CA LEU A 105 -5.29 -3.12 3.16
C LEU A 105 -5.25 -3.58 4.62
N ILE A 106 -6.14 -3.06 5.47
CA ILE A 106 -6.20 -3.46 6.89
C ILE A 106 -6.57 -4.94 7.00
N ILE A 107 -7.59 -5.40 6.26
CA ILE A 107 -7.99 -6.82 6.25
C ILE A 107 -6.84 -7.70 5.74
N GLY A 108 -6.20 -7.32 4.63
CA GLY A 108 -5.05 -8.06 4.08
C GLY A 108 -3.84 -8.07 5.03
N GLY A 109 -3.59 -6.97 5.73
CA GLY A 109 -2.53 -6.85 6.73
C GLY A 109 -2.79 -7.70 7.97
N ILE A 110 -4.02 -7.69 8.50
CA ILE A 110 -4.44 -8.56 9.60
C ILE A 110 -4.27 -10.03 9.18
N ALA A 111 -4.79 -10.42 8.02
CA ALA A 111 -4.65 -11.77 7.51
C ALA A 111 -3.17 -12.18 7.40
N THR A 112 -2.30 -11.27 6.99
CA THR A 112 -0.85 -11.50 6.86
C THR A 112 -0.19 -11.64 8.23
N ALA A 113 -0.61 -10.87 9.23
CA ALA A 113 -0.09 -10.98 10.60
C ALA A 113 -0.44 -12.34 11.24
N PHE A 114 -1.58 -12.93 10.85
CA PHE A 114 -2.02 -14.26 11.29
C PHE A 114 -1.50 -15.42 10.42
N ALA A 115 -0.91 -15.16 9.26
CA ALA A 115 -0.35 -16.18 8.37
C ALA A 115 0.62 -17.18 9.05
N PRO A 116 1.47 -16.78 10.03
CA PRO A 116 2.35 -17.71 10.75
C PRO A 116 1.63 -18.78 11.60
N LEU A 117 0.35 -18.57 11.91
CA LEU A 117 -0.45 -19.50 12.71
C LEU A 117 -1.10 -20.60 11.84
N LEU A 118 -1.03 -20.47 10.51
CA LEU A 118 -1.62 -21.43 9.57
C LEU A 118 -0.75 -22.69 9.49
N ASN A 119 -1.39 -23.85 9.52
CA ASN A 119 -0.68 -25.14 9.56
C ASN A 119 -1.03 -26.06 8.36
N GLN A 120 -2.12 -25.79 7.65
CA GLN A 120 -2.62 -26.65 6.58
C GLN A 120 -2.70 -25.86 5.26
N LEU A 121 -2.45 -26.51 4.12
CA LEU A 121 -2.37 -25.87 2.80
C LEU A 121 -3.65 -25.10 2.44
N TRP A 122 -4.84 -25.65 2.74
CA TRP A 122 -6.10 -24.98 2.46
C TRP A 122 -6.28 -23.69 3.27
N MET A 123 -5.71 -23.61 4.48
CA MET A 123 -5.74 -22.36 5.27
C MET A 123 -4.93 -21.26 4.58
N PHE A 124 -3.77 -21.62 4.00
CA PHE A 124 -2.98 -20.71 3.17
C PHE A 124 -3.72 -20.30 1.89
N ALA A 125 -4.46 -21.21 1.26
CA ALA A 125 -5.28 -20.90 0.10
C ALA A 125 -6.41 -19.90 0.43
N ILE A 126 -7.07 -20.04 1.58
CA ILE A 126 -8.06 -19.07 2.08
C ILE A 126 -7.40 -17.72 2.36
N TYR A 127 -6.19 -17.71 2.95
CA TYR A 127 -5.42 -16.48 3.19
C TYR A 127 -5.07 -15.71 1.91
N CYS A 128 -4.85 -16.40 0.78
CA CYS A 128 -4.52 -15.75 -0.48
C CYS A 128 -5.57 -14.71 -0.89
N PHE A 129 -6.86 -14.95 -0.61
CA PHE A 129 -7.93 -14.03 -1.01
C PHE A 129 -7.86 -12.65 -0.32
N PRO A 130 -7.93 -12.50 1.02
CA PRO A 130 -7.90 -11.19 1.67
C PRO A 130 -6.59 -10.43 1.41
N PHE A 131 -5.45 -11.13 1.35
CA PHE A 131 -4.19 -10.48 1.01
C PHE A 131 -4.17 -10.00 -0.45
N ALA A 132 -4.53 -10.86 -1.41
CA ALA A 132 -4.56 -10.49 -2.83
C ALA A 132 -5.62 -9.42 -3.15
N PHE A 133 -6.71 -9.37 -2.38
CA PHE A 133 -7.72 -8.33 -2.51
C PHE A 133 -7.23 -6.97 -1.98
N GLY A 134 -6.56 -6.94 -0.82
CA GLY A 134 -5.89 -5.72 -0.32
C GLY A 134 -4.85 -5.20 -1.30
N ALA A 135 -4.07 -6.12 -1.86
CA ALA A 135 -3.12 -5.91 -2.93
C ALA A 135 -3.71 -5.31 -4.20
N ALA A 136 -4.78 -5.90 -4.69
CA ALA A 136 -5.48 -5.44 -5.86
C ALA A 136 -6.09 -4.04 -5.65
N SER A 137 -6.74 -3.83 -4.51
CA SER A 137 -7.38 -2.56 -4.14
C SER A 137 -6.36 -1.43 -4.01
N PHE A 138 -5.20 -1.71 -3.40
CA PHE A 138 -4.13 -0.74 -3.35
C PHE A 138 -3.63 -0.38 -4.75
N ALA A 139 -3.33 -1.37 -5.61
CA ALA A 139 -2.78 -1.10 -6.93
C ALA A 139 -3.77 -0.40 -7.88
N ALA A 140 -5.03 -0.83 -7.90
CA ALA A 140 -6.05 -0.31 -8.82
C ALA A 140 -6.55 1.09 -8.43
N LEU A 141 -6.81 1.30 -7.14
CA LEU A 141 -7.40 2.56 -6.67
C LEU A 141 -6.36 3.66 -6.47
N ARG A 142 -5.06 3.36 -6.53
CA ARG A 142 -4.02 4.34 -6.23
C ARG A 142 -4.01 5.53 -7.16
N SER A 143 -4.14 5.29 -8.47
CA SER A 143 -4.19 6.35 -9.47
C SER A 143 -5.43 7.22 -9.28
N ILE A 144 -6.58 6.60 -8.98
CA ILE A 144 -7.85 7.28 -8.71
C ILE A 144 -7.72 8.18 -7.48
N ILE A 145 -7.21 7.65 -6.36
CA ILE A 145 -6.96 8.40 -5.13
C ILE A 145 -5.97 9.56 -5.39
N CYS A 146 -4.92 9.31 -6.19
CA CYS A 146 -3.96 10.35 -6.55
C CYS A 146 -4.62 11.50 -7.32
N VAL A 147 -5.48 11.18 -8.29
CA VAL A 147 -6.27 12.16 -9.05
C VAL A 147 -7.20 12.95 -8.14
N GLU A 148 -7.93 12.27 -7.26
CA GLU A 148 -8.90 12.91 -6.37
C GLU A 148 -8.25 13.87 -5.36
N LEU A 149 -7.04 13.55 -4.89
CA LEU A 149 -6.36 14.34 -3.86
C LEU A 149 -5.49 15.46 -4.42
N LEU A 150 -4.88 15.25 -5.60
CA LEU A 150 -3.85 16.16 -6.13
C LEU A 150 -4.28 16.88 -7.41
N GLY A 151 -5.40 16.48 -7.99
CA GLY A 151 -5.92 16.98 -9.25
C GLY A 151 -5.25 16.36 -10.47
N ILE A 152 -5.98 16.38 -11.59
CA ILE A 152 -5.55 15.77 -12.86
C ILE A 152 -4.31 16.48 -13.43
N GLU A 153 -4.20 17.79 -13.27
CA GLU A 153 -3.12 18.62 -13.83
C GLU A 153 -1.72 18.19 -13.36
N ARG A 154 -1.61 17.73 -12.10
CA ARG A 154 -0.34 17.35 -11.47
C ARG A 154 -0.19 15.84 -11.33
N LEU A 155 -1.14 15.06 -11.85
CA LEU A 155 -1.22 13.61 -11.67
C LEU A 155 0.08 12.91 -12.08
N SER A 156 0.53 13.12 -13.32
CA SER A 156 1.70 12.39 -13.85
C SER A 156 2.97 12.67 -13.04
N SER A 157 3.18 13.92 -12.61
CA SER A 157 4.32 14.30 -11.78
C SER A 157 4.23 13.69 -10.38
N ALA A 158 3.07 13.81 -9.74
CA ALA A 158 2.84 13.28 -8.40
C ALA A 158 2.94 11.75 -8.36
N PHE A 159 2.27 11.08 -9.30
CA PHE A 159 2.23 9.63 -9.39
C PHE A 159 3.61 9.06 -9.71
N GLY A 160 4.41 9.73 -10.55
CA GLY A 160 5.80 9.36 -10.80
C GLY A 160 6.68 9.44 -9.54
N MET A 161 6.58 10.51 -8.76
CA MET A 161 7.30 10.62 -7.48
C MET A 161 6.82 9.60 -6.45
N LEU A 162 5.51 9.34 -6.41
CA LEU A 162 4.93 8.33 -5.55
C LEU A 162 5.49 6.93 -5.88
N MET A 163 5.50 6.57 -7.16
CA MET A 163 6.08 5.34 -7.70
C MET A 163 7.57 5.23 -7.38
N LEU A 164 8.32 6.34 -7.38
CA LEU A 164 9.73 6.35 -7.02
C LEU A 164 9.94 5.92 -5.56
N PHE A 165 9.24 6.55 -4.60
CA PHE A 165 9.32 6.16 -3.19
C PHE A 165 8.89 4.70 -2.98
N MET A 166 7.82 4.29 -3.65
CA MET A 166 7.31 2.93 -3.61
C MET A 166 8.30 1.91 -4.19
N GLY A 167 9.00 2.27 -5.26
CA GLY A 167 10.04 1.43 -5.87
C GLY A 167 11.24 1.23 -4.95
N ILE A 168 11.67 2.29 -4.25
CA ILE A 168 12.73 2.21 -3.23
C ILE A 168 12.28 1.25 -2.11
N ALA A 169 11.05 1.40 -1.60
CA ALA A 169 10.51 0.52 -0.58
C ALA A 169 10.49 -0.96 -1.02
N ALA A 170 10.04 -1.21 -2.24
CA ALA A 170 9.98 -2.54 -2.85
C ALA A 170 11.36 -3.21 -2.94
N LEU A 171 12.41 -2.43 -3.18
CA LEU A 171 13.78 -2.93 -3.26
C LEU A 171 14.29 -3.41 -1.88
N PHE A 172 13.98 -2.68 -0.82
CA PHE A 172 14.46 -2.98 0.54
C PHE A 172 13.58 -3.97 1.33
N GLY A 173 12.30 -4.11 0.96
CA GLY A 173 11.35 -5.00 1.64
C GLY A 173 11.81 -6.46 1.73
N PRO A 174 12.07 -7.15 0.61
CA PRO A 174 12.50 -8.55 0.62
C PRO A 174 13.85 -8.80 1.33
N PRO A 175 14.91 -8.00 1.12
CA PRO A 175 16.15 -8.12 1.90
C PRO A 175 15.92 -7.99 3.41
N PHE A 176 15.09 -7.05 3.83
CA PHE A 176 14.76 -6.85 5.25
C PHE A 176 14.00 -8.05 5.84
N ALA A 177 13.05 -8.63 5.10
CA ALA A 177 12.36 -9.85 5.54
C ALA A 177 13.29 -11.07 5.63
N LYS A 178 14.27 -11.18 4.72
CA LYS A 178 15.32 -12.22 4.79
C LYS A 178 16.25 -11.99 5.99
N LEU A 179 16.59 -10.74 6.30
CA LEU A 179 17.38 -10.40 7.48
C LEU A 179 16.67 -10.84 8.76
N LEU A 180 15.38 -10.56 8.89
CA LEU A 180 14.55 -11.04 10.00
C LEU A 180 14.52 -12.58 10.07
N LYS A 181 14.42 -13.27 8.93
CA LYS A 181 14.53 -14.74 8.88
C LYS A 181 15.87 -15.23 9.42
N ASN A 182 16.97 -14.57 9.08
CA ASN A 182 18.31 -14.98 9.51
C ASN A 182 18.49 -14.82 11.03
N PHE A 183 17.89 -13.81 11.65
CA PHE A 183 17.96 -13.61 13.09
C PHE A 183 17.05 -14.56 13.88
N THR A 184 15.83 -14.81 13.40
CA THR A 184 14.83 -15.61 14.14
C THR A 184 14.84 -17.09 13.74
N GLY A 185 15.45 -17.45 12.61
CA GLY A 185 15.44 -18.80 12.05
C GLY A 185 14.12 -19.20 11.37
N SER A 186 13.09 -18.34 11.38
CA SER A 186 11.77 -18.61 10.81
C SER A 186 11.16 -17.36 10.17
N TYR A 187 10.38 -17.54 9.10
CA TYR A 187 9.61 -16.47 8.46
C TYR A 187 8.42 -15.98 9.28
N GLY A 188 8.03 -16.69 10.34
CA GLY A 188 6.85 -16.33 11.12
C GLY A 188 6.89 -14.90 11.65
N LEU A 189 8.04 -14.48 12.20
CA LEU A 189 8.21 -13.12 12.71
C LEU A 189 8.17 -12.07 11.59
N SER A 190 8.79 -12.36 10.44
CA SER A 190 8.77 -11.48 9.27
C SER A 190 7.34 -11.22 8.81
N PHE A 191 6.51 -12.25 8.69
CA PHE A 191 5.10 -12.10 8.31
C PHE A 191 4.29 -11.32 9.35
N HIS A 192 4.55 -11.53 10.64
CA HIS A 192 3.86 -10.81 11.70
C HIS A 192 4.15 -9.30 11.66
N ILE A 193 5.44 -8.94 11.59
CA ILE A 193 5.87 -7.53 11.52
C ILE A 193 5.33 -6.87 10.25
N MET A 194 5.45 -7.54 9.10
CA MET A 194 4.99 -6.99 7.82
C MET A 194 3.47 -6.82 7.78
N GLY A 195 2.71 -7.76 8.37
CA GLY A 195 1.27 -7.64 8.49
C GLY A 195 0.86 -6.44 9.35
N ILE A 196 1.50 -6.24 10.50
CA ILE A 196 1.24 -5.08 11.38
C ILE A 196 1.59 -3.78 10.65
N MET A 197 2.74 -3.69 9.99
CA MET A 197 3.14 -2.51 9.24
C MET A 197 2.16 -2.20 8.09
N MET A 198 1.63 -3.22 7.42
CA MET A 198 0.60 -3.06 6.39
C MET A 198 -0.71 -2.51 6.97
N VAL A 199 -1.14 -2.98 8.15
CA VAL A 199 -2.31 -2.43 8.87
C VAL A 199 -2.08 -0.96 9.24
N VAL A 200 -0.90 -0.64 9.79
CA VAL A 200 -0.53 0.74 10.14
C VAL A 200 -0.55 1.63 8.90
N SER A 201 -0.08 1.14 7.76
CA SER A 201 -0.10 1.86 6.49
C SER A 201 -1.52 2.19 6.02
N GLY A 202 -2.43 1.21 6.07
CA GLY A 202 -3.85 1.42 5.72
C GLY A 202 -4.53 2.38 6.70
N ALA A 203 -4.25 2.25 7.99
CA ALA A 203 -4.79 3.14 9.02
C ALA A 203 -4.29 4.59 8.89
N MET A 204 -3.03 4.79 8.47
CA MET A 204 -2.43 6.10 8.23
C MET A 204 -3.17 6.90 7.15
N CYS A 205 -3.81 6.21 6.20
CA CYS A 205 -4.59 6.84 5.14
C CYS A 205 -6.04 7.19 5.53
N ILE A 206 -6.53 6.79 6.71
CA ILE A 206 -7.88 7.15 7.19
C ILE A 206 -8.06 8.68 7.36
N PRO A 207 -7.15 9.43 8.03
CA PRO A 207 -7.29 10.87 8.15
C PRO A 207 -7.00 11.64 6.84
N LEU A 208 -6.54 10.97 5.78
CA LEU A 208 -6.03 11.62 4.57
C LEU A 208 -7.08 12.52 3.89
N ARG A 209 -8.35 12.11 3.85
CA ARG A 209 -9.43 12.95 3.29
C ARG A 209 -9.64 14.23 4.11
N LYS A 210 -9.53 14.16 5.44
CA LYS A 210 -9.63 15.34 6.32
C LYS A 210 -8.45 16.29 6.13
N ILE A 211 -7.25 15.74 5.98
CA ILE A 211 -6.03 16.51 5.71
C ILE A 211 -6.15 17.22 4.36
N ASN A 212 -6.65 16.54 3.32
CA ASN A 212 -6.84 17.15 2.01
C ASN A 212 -7.84 18.33 2.05
N VAL A 213 -9.00 18.14 2.69
CA VAL A 213 -9.99 19.22 2.84
C VAL A 213 -9.41 20.41 3.62
N TRP A 214 -8.61 20.15 4.65
CA TRP A 214 -7.93 21.22 5.39
C TRP A 214 -6.89 21.95 4.53
N GLU A 215 -6.12 21.22 3.73
CA GLU A 215 -5.11 21.79 2.83
C GLU A 215 -5.75 22.64 1.73
N GLU A 216 -6.82 22.16 1.10
CA GLU A 216 -7.60 22.91 0.11
C GLU A 216 -8.16 24.22 0.69
N ARG A 217 -8.71 24.19 1.92
CA ARG A 217 -9.20 25.39 2.61
C ARG A 217 -8.07 26.40 2.83
N LYS A 218 -6.92 25.94 3.31
CA LYS A 218 -5.74 26.79 3.53
C LYS A 218 -5.24 27.43 2.24
N ASN A 219 -5.22 26.68 1.14
CA ASN A 219 -4.78 27.17 -0.17
C ASN A 219 -5.78 28.19 -0.75
N LYS A 220 -7.10 27.99 -0.57
CA LYS A 220 -8.13 28.96 -0.96
C LYS A 220 -7.99 30.28 -0.19
N ILE A 221 -7.75 30.23 1.12
CA ILE A 221 -7.55 31.43 1.95
C ILE A 221 -6.31 32.21 1.50
N LYS A 222 -5.19 31.53 1.22
CA LYS A 222 -3.98 32.18 0.71
C LYS A 222 -4.20 32.87 -0.64
N LYS A 223 -4.86 32.18 -1.58
CA LYS A 223 -5.20 32.77 -2.89
C LYS A 223 -6.09 34.01 -2.74
N PHE A 224 -7.11 33.93 -1.87
CA PHE A 224 -8.00 35.07 -1.62
C PHE A 224 -7.25 36.26 -1.01
N GLY A 225 -6.35 36.03 -0.05
CA GLY A 225 -5.50 37.08 0.52
C GLY A 225 -4.57 37.73 -0.50
N GLN A 226 -3.97 36.94 -1.39
CA GLN A 226 -3.12 37.46 -2.48
C GLN A 226 -3.91 38.32 -3.47
N THR A 227 -5.07 37.85 -3.94
CA THR A 227 -5.92 38.62 -4.84
C THR A 227 -6.45 39.90 -4.19
N LYS A 228 -6.68 39.90 -2.87
CA LYS A 228 -7.08 41.11 -2.14
C LYS A 228 -5.93 42.13 -2.09
N ASN A 229 -4.72 41.69 -1.74
CA ASN A 229 -3.55 42.56 -1.69
C ASN A 229 -3.16 43.11 -3.08
N GLU A 230 -3.27 42.31 -4.14
CA GLU A 230 -3.03 42.78 -5.52
C GLU A 230 -4.05 43.85 -5.94
N LYS A 231 -5.31 43.74 -5.51
CA LYS A 231 -6.32 44.77 -5.76
C LYS A 231 -6.04 46.04 -4.96
N GLU A 232 -5.75 45.93 -3.67
CA GLU A 232 -5.41 47.08 -2.81
C GLU A 232 -4.18 47.83 -3.36
N ASN A 233 -3.12 47.13 -3.75
CA ASN A 233 -1.93 47.77 -4.33
C ASN A 233 -2.22 48.48 -5.67
N ASN A 234 -3.07 47.90 -6.53
CA ASN A 234 -3.46 48.52 -7.80
C ASN A 234 -4.38 49.74 -7.61
N ASP A 235 -5.20 49.74 -6.56
CA ASP A 235 -6.09 50.87 -6.24
C ASP A 235 -5.28 52.03 -5.63
N ASP A 236 -4.25 51.75 -4.81
CA ASP A 236 -3.35 52.75 -4.24
C ASP A 236 -2.41 53.37 -5.30
N GLU A 237 -1.91 52.60 -6.28
CA GLU A 237 -1.09 53.14 -7.39
C GLU A 237 -1.88 54.03 -8.37
N ASN A 238 -3.20 53.85 -8.48
CA ASN A 238 -4.06 54.60 -9.40
C ASN A 238 -4.77 55.80 -8.74
N MET A 239 -4.41 56.16 -7.51
CA MET A 239 -5.00 57.32 -6.84
C MET A 239 -4.44 58.62 -7.48
N PRO A 240 -5.27 59.50 -8.07
CA PRO A 240 -4.79 60.71 -8.70
C PRO A 240 -4.10 61.60 -7.64
N GLU A 241 -2.86 62.01 -7.90
CA GLU A 241 -2.17 63.02 -7.10
C GLU A 241 -3.09 64.23 -6.96
N LEU A 242 -3.58 64.47 -5.74
CA LEU A 242 -4.32 65.67 -5.39
C LEU A 242 -3.40 66.86 -5.63
N GLN A 243 -3.55 67.49 -6.80
CA GLN A 243 -2.88 68.75 -7.09
C GLN A 243 -3.26 69.76 -5.99
N PRO A 244 -2.29 70.41 -5.33
CA PRO A 244 -2.60 71.36 -4.28
C PRO A 244 -3.46 72.49 -4.88
N LEU A 245 -4.60 72.78 -4.24
CA LEU A 245 -5.41 73.95 -4.59
C LEU A 245 -4.56 75.20 -4.40
N ASN A 246 -4.17 75.82 -5.53
CA ASN A 246 -3.57 77.16 -5.58
C ASN A 246 -4.61 78.24 -5.31
#